data_AF-A0A929RRK7-F1
#
_entry.id   AF-A0A929RRK7-F1
#
_cell.length_a   1.000
_cell.length_b   1.000
_cell.length_c   1.000
_cell.angle_alpha   90.00
_cell.angle_beta   90.00
_cell.angle_gamma   90.00
#
_symmetry.space_group_name_H-M   'P 1'
#
loop_
_entity.id
_entity.type
_entity.pdbx_description
1 polymer ?
#
loop_
_entity_poly.entity_id
_entity_poly.type
_entity_poly.pdbx_seq_one_letter_code
_entity_poly.pdbx_strand_id
1 'polypeptide(L)' 'MDPLHKLLKKDEDREAAVRALGDAHHALDDAVATYRSAFKAATSNGWPKAALTKAGFPDPVRLPKASTRTPDAEA' A
#
# COMPACT_ATOMS: atom_id res chain seq x y z
N MET A 1 -26.66 18.82 23.08
CA MET A 1 -25.70 17.93 22.40
C MET A 1 -25.35 16.82 23.37
N ASP A 2 -26.09 15.73 23.28
CA ASP A 2 -25.98 14.58 24.17
C ASP A 2 -24.58 13.95 24.08
N PRO A 3 -23.94 13.66 25.22
CA PRO A 3 -22.60 13.08 25.26
C PRO A 3 -22.53 11.72 24.58
N LEU A 4 -23.63 10.95 24.61
CA LEU A 4 -23.78 9.68 23.90
C LEU A 4 -23.66 9.84 22.38
N HIS A 5 -24.25 10.90 21.84
CA HIS A 5 -24.25 11.18 20.39
C HIS A 5 -22.85 11.56 19.88
N LYS A 6 -22.02 12.17 20.74
CA LYS A 6 -20.61 12.45 20.43
C LYS A 6 -19.74 11.19 20.44
N LEU A 7 -20.03 10.25 21.35
CA LEU A 7 -19.32 8.98 21.41
C LEU A 7 -19.62 8.13 20.17
N LEU A 8 -20.91 8.00 19.82
CA LEU A 8 -21.35 7.23 18.67
C LEU A 8 -20.70 7.74 17.38
N LYS A 9 -20.76 9.06 17.15
CA LYS A 9 -20.13 9.70 15.99
C LYS A 9 -18.62 9.44 15.93
N LYS A 10 -17.93 9.48 17.08
CA LYS A 10 -16.50 9.23 17.15
C LYS A 10 -16.14 7.77 16.84
N ASP A 11 -16.98 6.81 17.24
CA ASP A 11 -16.81 5.40 16.87
C ASP A 11 -17.07 5.19 15.37
N GLU A 12 -18.10 5.83 14.79
CA GLU A 12 -18.36 5.79 13.34
C GLU A 12 -17.20 6.38 12.53
N ASP A 13 -16.67 7.55 12.93
CA ASP A 13 -15.49 8.17 12.31
C ASP A 13 -14.26 7.26 12.41
N ARG A 14 -14.12 6.52 13.52
CA ARG A 14 -13.03 5.56 13.73
C ARG A 14 -13.16 4.36 12.81
N GLU A 15 -14.35 3.78 12.68
CA GLU A 15 -14.61 2.68 11.74
C GLU A 15 -14.38 3.11 10.29
N ALA A 16 -14.87 4.29 9.91
CA ALA A 16 -14.66 4.85 8.58
C ALA A 16 -13.17 5.08 8.29
N ALA A 17 -12.42 5.60 9.25
CA ALA A 17 -10.97 5.78 9.12
C ALA A 17 -10.22 4.45 8.97
N VAL A 18 -10.62 3.39 9.70
CA VAL A 18 -10.02 2.05 9.57
C VAL A 18 -10.34 1.42 8.21
N ARG A 19 -11.59 1.55 7.73
CA ARG A 19 -11.97 1.08 6.39
C ARG A 19 -11.15 1.81 5.31
N ALA A 20 -11.11 3.14 5.36
CA ALA A 20 -10.33 3.96 4.44
C ALA A 20 -8.82 3.64 4.48
N LEU A 21 -8.27 3.34 5.66
CA LEU A 21 -6.89 2.88 5.79
C LEU A 21 -6.67 1.51 5.14
N GLY A 22 -7.64 0.59 5.26
CA GLY A 22 -7.62 -0.71 4.58
C GLY A 22 -7.64 -0.57 3.06
N ASP A 23 -8.53 0.28 2.52
CA ASP A 23 -8.60 0.59 1.09
C ASP A 23 -7.29 1.21 0.59
N ALA A 24 -6.75 2.18 1.33
CA ALA A 24 -5.47 2.82 1.01
C ALA A 24 -4.30 1.81 1.07
N HIS A 25 -4.33 0.87 2.00
CA HIS A 25 -3.34 -0.20 2.08
C HIS A 25 -3.42 -1.12 0.87
N HIS A 26 -4.62 -1.52 0.45
CA HIS A 26 -4.80 -2.36 -0.74
C HIS A 26 -4.33 -1.65 -2.02
N ALA A 27 -4.67 -0.36 -2.17
CA ALA A 27 -4.18 0.46 -3.27
C ALA A 27 -2.65 0.62 -3.26
N LEU A 28 -2.04 0.74 -2.07
CA LEU A 28 -0.59 0.79 -1.92
C LEU A 28 0.07 -0.52 -2.36
N ASP A 29 -0.51 -1.67 -2.00
CA ASP A 29 -0.01 -2.98 -2.41
C ASP A 29 -0.01 -3.15 -3.93
N ASP A 30 -1.11 -2.78 -4.59
CA ASP A 30 -1.24 -2.85 -6.04
C ASP A 30 -0.25 -1.90 -6.76
N ALA A 31 -0.14 -0.66 -6.26
CA ALA A 31 0.83 0.30 -6.79
C ALA A 31 2.28 -0.18 -6.63
N VAL A 32 2.62 -0.81 -5.50
CA VAL A 32 3.94 -1.41 -5.27
C VAL A 32 4.20 -2.59 -6.21
N ALA A 33 3.21 -3.46 -6.42
CA ALA A 33 3.32 -4.58 -7.36
C ALA A 33 3.55 -4.10 -8.80
N THR A 34 2.80 -3.08 -9.20
CA THR A 34 2.93 -2.42 -10.51
C THR A 34 4.31 -1.78 -10.67
N TYR A 35 4.78 -1.04 -9.66
CA TYR A 35 6.12 -0.45 -9.67
C TYR A 35 7.22 -1.50 -9.80
N ARG A 36 7.14 -2.60 -9.02
CA ARG A 36 8.13 -3.69 -9.10
C ARG A 36 8.18 -4.30 -10.50
N SER A 37 7.03 -4.49 -11.13
CA SER A 37 6.92 -5.00 -12.49
C SER A 37 7.52 -4.04 -13.51
N ALA A 38 7.22 -2.74 -13.41
CA ALA A 38 7.80 -1.71 -14.27
C ALA A 38 9.32 -1.59 -14.09
N PHE A 39 9.81 -1.64 -12.85
CA PHE A 39 11.23 -1.62 -12.55
C PHE A 39 11.93 -2.84 -13.13
N LYS A 40 11.34 -4.04 -12.97
CA LYS A 40 11.84 -5.27 -13.58
C LYS A 40 11.89 -5.15 -15.10
N ALA A 41 10.83 -4.67 -15.73
CA ALA A 41 10.78 -4.44 -17.17
C ALA A 41 11.86 -3.45 -17.62
N ALA A 42 12.05 -2.33 -16.91
CA ALA A 42 13.12 -1.36 -17.21
C ALA A 42 14.50 -2.03 -17.13
N THR A 43 14.78 -2.81 -16.08
CA THR A 43 16.05 -3.53 -15.96
C THR A 43 16.23 -4.64 -17.01
N SER A 44 15.16 -5.33 -17.40
CA SER A 44 15.18 -6.33 -18.48
C SER A 44 15.40 -5.70 -19.86
N ASN A 45 14.98 -4.45 -20.05
CA ASN A 45 15.26 -3.65 -21.25
C ASN A 45 16.68 -3.04 -21.26
N GLY A 46 17.56 -3.44 -20.33
CA GLY A 46 18.97 -3.05 -20.32
C GLY A 46 19.30 -1.82 -19.48
N TRP A 47 18.34 -1.25 -18.74
CA TRP A 47 18.64 -0.16 -17.80
C TRP A 47 19.33 -0.71 -16.54
N PRO A 48 20.56 -0.27 -16.22
CA PRO A 48 21.22 -0.71 -15.00
C PRO A 48 20.50 -0.13 -13.79
N LYS A 49 20.36 -0.96 -12.75
CA LYS A 49 19.71 -0.58 -11.49
C LYS A 49 20.24 0.74 -10.92
N ALA A 50 21.56 0.95 -10.99
CA ALA A 50 22.22 2.17 -10.55
C ALA A 50 21.78 3.43 -11.33
N ALA A 51 21.48 3.33 -12.63
CA ALA A 51 20.96 4.46 -13.39
C ALA A 51 19.54 4.81 -12.95
N LEU A 52 18.70 3.80 -12.67
CA LEU A 52 17.36 4.01 -12.13
C LEU A 52 17.41 4.64 -10.73
N THR A 53 18.30 4.15 -9.85
CA THR A 53 18.46 4.75 -8.51
C THR A 53 18.99 6.17 -8.57
N LYS A 54 19.93 6.45 -9.50
CA LYS A 54 20.45 7.80 -9.75
C LYS A 54 19.40 8.75 -10.33
N ALA A 55 18.45 8.22 -11.11
CA ALA A 55 17.31 8.97 -11.61
C ALA A 55 16.22 9.23 -10.54
N GLY A 56 16.41 8.72 -9.31
CA GLY A 56 15.49 8.94 -8.19
C GLY A 56 14.47 7.82 -8.00
N PHE A 57 14.53 6.73 -8.78
CA PHE A 57 13.65 5.59 -8.60
C PHE A 57 14.11 4.73 -7.40
N PRO A 58 13.29 4.60 -6.33
CA PRO A 58 13.65 3.81 -5.17
C PRO A 58 13.81 2.33 -5.52
N ASP A 59 14.75 1.68 -4.87
CA ASP A 59 14.99 0.25 -5.06
C ASP A 59 13.73 -0.56 -4.72
N PRO A 60 13.25 -1.47 -5.59
CA PRO A 60 12.04 -2.26 -5.33
C PRO A 60 12.13 -3.13 -4.06
N VAL A 61 13.33 -3.41 -3.57
CA VAL A 61 13.60 -4.15 -2.33
C VAL A 61 13.39 -3.28 -1.08
N ARG A 62 13.47 -1.95 -1.22
CA ARG A 62 13.21 -0.97 -0.15
C ARG A 62 11.74 -0.58 -0.03
N LEU A 63 10.92 -0.93 -1.04
CA LEU A 63 9.48 -0.72 -0.96
C LEU A 63 8.86 -1.65 0.08
N PRO A 64 7.80 -1.21 0.77
CA PRO A 64 7.06 -2.05 1.69
C PRO A 64 6.73 -3.36 0.98
N LYS A 65 7.06 -4.47 1.63
CA LYS A 65 6.60 -5.77 1.15
C LYS A 65 5.10 -5.77 1.39
N ALA A 66 4.34 -5.98 0.33
CA ALA A 66 2.95 -6.37 0.48
C ALA A 66 2.94 -7.51 1.49
N SER A 67 2.36 -7.24 2.66
CA SER A 67 2.17 -8.28 3.64
C SER A 67 1.25 -9.25 2.92
N THR A 68 1.77 -10.42 2.57
CA THR A 68 0.94 -11.54 2.14
C THR A 68 0.13 -11.98 3.35
N ARG A 69 -0.79 -11.13 3.80
CA ARG A 69 -1.96 -11.62 4.50
C ARG A 69 -2.74 -12.30 3.38
N THR A 70 -2.37 -13.54 3.10
CA THR A 70 -3.31 -14.52 2.57
C THR A 70 -4.59 -14.26 3.34
N PRO A 71 -5.72 -13.89 2.69
CA PRO A 71 -6.98 -13.93 3.40
C PRO A 71 -7.05 -15.35 3.93
N ASP A 72 -6.96 -15.48 5.25
CA ASP A 72 -7.16 -16.75 5.93
C ASP A 72 -8.47 -17.28 5.36
N ALA A 73 -8.38 -18.42 4.68
CA ALA A 73 -9.51 -19.03 4.04
C ALA A 73 -10.57 -19.23 5.12
N GLU A 74 -11.63 -18.42 5.07
CA GLU A 74 -12.79 -18.62 5.94
C GLU A 74 -13.38 -19.99 5.56
N ALA A 75 -13.15 -20.95 6.47
CA ALA A 75 -13.70 -22.29 6.50
C ALA A 75 -15.07 -22.29 7.20
#